data_AF-A0A7C7LDF9-F1
#
_entry.id   AF-A0A7C7LDF9-F1
#
_cell.length_a   1.000
_cell.length_b   1.000
_cell.length_c   1.000
_cell.angle_alpha   90.00
_cell.angle_beta   90.00
_cell.angle_gamma   90.00
#
_symmetry.space_group_name_H-M   'P 1'
#
loop_
_entity.id
_entity.type
_entity.pdbx_description
1 polymer ?
#
loop_
_entity_poly.entity_id
_entity_poly.type
_entity_poly.pdbx_seq_one_letter_code
_entity_poly.pdbx_strand_id
1 'polypeptide(L)'
;MQTSYQFRSIFALTLLLIAGATFACSKSVTPFITKTSEDIALSVENDDNPAELLVEHSRSLAVRYRTVSEHKSRGLALIEIRNNVRAAASYHSTHPLNWSNLIQEDKKEHPELAVEEFLCADHLLDEAAIKTIIRQQDLRTNPIPLRIACHRTLWRIDEQEAYARARNLMFREKPRAGDALRPRYLEEMLLDVQSELATELFLAIAADESMESRARSLAISAIVERNMVEAAPIFESVFDTEATNFLIRKEALLAVLALDEQRGKVILMNKMPQRTTDIGLFTFMDRLRQQYNIE
;
A
#
# COMPACT_ATOMS: atom_id res chain seq x y z
N MET A 1 -14.83 17.98 63.45
CA MET A 1 -15.24 19.11 62.60
C MET A 1 -14.00 19.61 61.88
N GLN A 2 -13.98 19.47 60.54
CA GLN A 2 -13.12 20.11 59.52
C GLN A 2 -11.59 20.07 59.72
N THR A 3 -10.82 19.18 59.08
CA THR A 3 -10.38 19.08 57.66
C THR A 3 -9.46 20.18 57.13
N SER A 4 -8.44 19.70 56.41
CA SER A 4 -7.67 20.34 55.34
C SER A 4 -6.45 21.15 55.75
N TYR A 5 -5.27 20.53 55.63
CA TYR A 5 -4.01 21.12 55.15
C TYR A 5 -2.98 20.00 55.24
N GLN A 6 -2.82 19.16 54.20
CA GLN A 6 -1.61 18.35 53.87
C GLN A 6 -1.86 17.50 52.62
N PHE A 7 -2.37 18.10 51.54
CA PHE A 7 -2.57 17.41 50.25
C PHE A 7 -2.24 18.32 49.07
N ARG A 8 -1.02 18.88 49.01
CA ARG A 8 -0.57 19.66 47.84
C ARG A 8 0.90 19.51 47.43
N SER A 9 1.61 18.50 47.93
CA SER A 9 3.07 18.38 47.68
C SER A 9 3.51 17.10 46.97
N ILE A 10 2.59 16.23 46.55
CA ILE A 10 2.91 14.98 45.83
C ILE A 10 2.36 14.98 44.38
N PHE A 11 1.74 16.08 43.93
CA PHE A 11 1.24 16.20 42.55
C PHE A 11 2.22 16.87 41.59
N ALA A 12 3.35 17.39 42.09
CA ALA A 12 4.36 18.08 41.28
C ALA A 12 5.58 17.21 40.94
N LEU A 13 5.67 15.97 41.46
CA LEU A 13 6.81 15.07 41.21
C LEU A 13 6.47 13.85 40.34
N THR A 14 5.21 13.66 39.96
CA THR A 14 4.73 12.59 39.05
C THR A 14 4.41 13.09 37.65
N LEU A 15 4.83 14.31 37.31
CA LEU A 15 4.63 14.92 35.99
C LEU A 15 5.95 15.21 35.25
N LEU A 16 7.07 14.64 35.73
CA LEU A 16 8.41 14.89 35.19
C LEU A 16 9.20 13.60 34.84
N LEU A 17 8.50 12.47 34.67
CA LEU A 17 9.07 11.18 34.25
C LEU A 17 8.25 10.47 33.16
N ILE A 18 7.55 11.23 32.32
CA ILE A 18 7.07 10.77 31.00
C ILE A 18 7.53 11.77 29.95
N ALA A 19 8.84 12.05 29.95
CA ALA A 19 9.56 12.46 28.76
C ALA A 19 10.37 11.24 28.28
N GLY A 20 9.70 10.09 28.19
CA GLY A 20 10.17 9.03 27.32
C GLY A 20 10.01 9.58 25.92
N ALA A 21 11.13 10.06 25.35
CA ALA A 21 11.21 10.41 23.95
C ALA A 21 10.73 9.21 23.14
N THR A 22 9.46 9.26 22.75
CA THR A 22 8.97 8.58 21.59
C THR A 22 9.81 9.14 20.46
N PHE A 23 10.88 8.44 20.11
CA PHE A 23 11.36 8.42 18.74
C PHE A 23 10.23 7.79 17.91
N ALA A 24 9.15 8.54 17.72
CA ALA A 24 8.40 8.47 16.50
C ALA A 24 9.45 8.80 15.45
N CYS A 25 9.93 7.76 14.79
CA CYS A 25 10.63 7.88 13.54
C CYS A 25 9.59 8.44 12.56
N SER A 26 9.29 9.74 12.68
CA SER A 26 8.62 10.47 11.62
C SER A 26 9.61 10.42 10.49
N LYS A 27 9.37 9.51 9.53
CA LYS A 27 9.91 9.69 8.18
C LYS A 27 9.67 11.17 7.88
N SER A 28 10.75 11.93 7.69
CA SER A 28 10.65 13.33 7.30
C SER A 28 9.62 13.37 6.17
N VAL A 29 8.51 14.07 6.37
CA VAL A 29 7.49 14.21 5.33
C VAL A 29 8.16 15.03 4.23
N THR A 30 8.70 14.33 3.23
CA THR A 30 9.33 15.00 2.10
C THR A 30 8.24 15.82 1.42
N PRO A 31 8.40 17.15 1.30
CA PRO A 31 7.39 17.97 0.66
C PRO A 31 7.18 17.48 -0.78
N PHE A 32 5.93 17.53 -1.25
CA PHE A 32 5.59 17.04 -2.58
C PHE A 32 6.37 17.80 -3.65
N ILE A 33 6.35 19.14 -3.58
CA ILE A 33 7.28 20.01 -4.31
C ILE A 33 8.59 20.09 -3.53
N THR A 34 9.70 19.78 -4.19
CA THR A 34 11.04 19.79 -3.59
C THR A 34 11.81 21.04 -3.97
N LYS A 35 12.86 21.39 -3.23
CA LYS A 35 13.78 22.47 -3.61
C LYS A 35 14.31 22.30 -5.05
N THR A 36 14.60 21.07 -5.47
CA THR A 36 15.03 20.80 -6.85
C THR A 36 13.95 21.15 -7.87
N SER A 37 12.68 20.89 -7.58
CA SER A 37 11.56 21.29 -8.44
C SER A 37 11.41 22.82 -8.48
N GLU A 38 11.60 23.50 -7.35
CA GLU A 38 11.58 24.97 -7.28
C GLU A 38 12.72 25.59 -8.11
N ASP A 39 13.94 25.07 -7.96
CA ASP A 39 15.10 25.54 -8.73
C ASP A 39 14.89 25.34 -10.25
N ILE A 40 14.26 24.23 -10.66
CA ILE A 40 13.87 23.98 -12.06
C ILE A 40 12.82 25.00 -12.51
N ALA A 41 11.78 25.25 -11.71
CA ALA A 41 10.74 26.22 -12.05
C ALA A 41 11.36 27.61 -12.28
N LEU A 42 12.20 28.09 -11.35
CA LEU A 42 12.88 29.38 -11.47
C LEU A 42 13.70 29.53 -12.76
N SER A 43 14.24 28.43 -13.30
CA SER A 43 15.04 28.48 -14.52
C SER A 43 14.24 28.84 -15.79
N VAL A 44 12.91 28.69 -15.74
CA VAL A 44 11.99 28.93 -16.86
C VAL A 44 10.97 30.03 -16.54
N GLU A 45 11.10 30.74 -15.41
CA GLU A 45 10.08 31.67 -14.90
C GLU A 45 9.74 32.82 -15.87
N ASN A 46 10.68 33.18 -16.75
CA ASN A 46 10.51 34.26 -17.72
C ASN A 46 10.02 33.78 -19.10
N ASP A 47 9.75 32.49 -19.27
CA ASP A 47 9.17 31.96 -20.51
C ASP A 47 7.67 32.29 -20.61
N ASP A 48 7.14 32.37 -21.83
CA ASP A 48 5.73 32.75 -22.08
C ASP A 48 4.73 31.69 -21.55
N ASN A 49 5.13 30.42 -21.51
CA ASN A 49 4.32 29.34 -20.94
C ASN A 49 5.22 28.32 -20.19
N PRO A 50 5.68 28.66 -18.98
CA PRO A 50 6.69 27.88 -18.26
C PRO A 50 6.16 26.49 -17.89
N ALA A 51 4.86 26.35 -17.60
CA ALA A 51 4.26 25.09 -17.23
C ALA A 51 4.23 24.10 -18.41
N GLU A 52 3.81 24.55 -19.60
CA GLU A 52 3.81 23.69 -20.81
C GLU A 52 5.22 23.30 -21.24
N LEU A 53 6.18 24.23 -21.19
CA LEU A 53 7.58 23.96 -21.51
C LEU A 53 8.16 22.85 -20.63
N LEU A 54 7.86 22.87 -19.32
CA LEU A 54 8.29 21.83 -18.39
C LEU A 54 7.63 20.47 -18.65
N VAL A 55 6.37 20.45 -19.10
CA VAL A 55 5.69 19.21 -19.53
C VAL A 55 6.35 18.63 -20.78
N GLU A 56 6.62 19.46 -21.80
CA GLU A 56 7.31 19.02 -23.01
C GLU A 56 8.72 18.48 -22.72
N HIS A 57 9.44 19.17 -21.84
CA HIS A 57 10.74 18.69 -21.37
C HIS A 57 10.62 17.34 -20.64
N SER A 58 9.59 17.18 -19.79
CA SER A 58 9.32 15.92 -19.09
C SER A 58 9.05 14.75 -20.05
N ARG A 59 8.35 15.00 -21.17
CA ARG A 59 8.14 14.00 -22.24
C ARG A 59 9.46 13.59 -22.90
N SER A 60 10.34 14.55 -23.20
CA SER A 60 11.69 14.26 -23.70
C SER A 60 12.50 13.40 -22.72
N LEU A 61 12.44 13.71 -21.43
CA LEU A 61 13.09 12.91 -20.38
C LEU A 61 12.48 11.49 -20.28
N ALA A 62 11.17 11.34 -20.47
CA ALA A 62 10.48 10.05 -20.48
C ALA A 62 10.93 9.15 -21.65
N VAL A 63 11.18 9.72 -22.83
CA VAL A 63 11.81 8.99 -23.94
C VAL A 63 13.19 8.48 -23.53
N ARG A 64 14.03 9.33 -22.91
CA ARG A 64 15.36 8.93 -22.43
C ARG A 64 15.30 7.85 -21.36
N TYR A 65 14.38 7.95 -20.40
CA TYR A 65 14.18 6.94 -19.35
C TYR A 65 13.98 5.52 -19.91
N ARG A 66 13.37 5.41 -21.09
CA ARG A 66 13.10 4.13 -21.76
C ARG A 66 14.28 3.57 -22.55
N THR A 67 15.22 4.42 -22.93
CA THR A 67 16.42 4.00 -23.69
C THR A 67 17.60 3.67 -22.77
N VAL A 68 17.56 4.06 -21.49
CA VAL A 68 18.60 3.74 -20.50
C VAL A 68 18.46 2.30 -20.00
N SER A 69 19.49 1.48 -20.24
CA SER A 69 19.56 0.09 -19.81
C SER A 69 20.07 -0.10 -18.38
N GLU A 70 20.93 0.80 -17.89
CA GLU A 70 21.51 0.71 -16.55
C GLU A 70 20.49 1.10 -15.47
N HIS A 71 20.28 0.23 -14.48
CA HIS A 71 19.27 0.41 -13.44
C HIS A 71 19.43 1.72 -12.65
N LYS A 72 20.66 2.05 -12.23
CA LYS A 72 20.94 3.28 -11.45
C LYS A 72 20.62 4.54 -12.26
N SER A 73 21.10 4.59 -13.50
CA SER A 73 20.88 5.70 -14.43
C SER A 73 19.40 5.85 -14.80
N ARG A 74 18.67 4.74 -14.92
CA ARG A 74 17.22 4.74 -15.12
C ARG A 74 16.48 5.30 -13.90
N GLY A 75 16.91 4.97 -12.69
CA GLY A 75 16.39 5.56 -11.45
C GLY A 75 16.57 7.08 -11.39
N LEU A 76 17.75 7.58 -11.79
CA LEU A 76 18.02 9.03 -11.87
C LEU A 76 17.14 9.72 -12.92
N ALA A 77 16.98 9.13 -14.11
CA ALA A 77 16.09 9.67 -15.13
C ALA A 77 14.64 9.77 -14.65
N LEU A 78 14.16 8.80 -13.86
CA LEU A 78 12.83 8.87 -13.26
C LEU A 78 12.71 10.02 -12.25
N ILE A 79 13.73 10.26 -11.43
CA ILE A 79 13.76 11.39 -10.49
C ILE A 79 13.70 12.72 -11.26
N GLU A 80 14.43 12.84 -12.36
CA GLU A 80 14.41 14.05 -13.20
C GLU A 80 13.04 14.33 -13.81
N ILE A 81 12.38 13.29 -14.35
CA ILE A 81 10.98 13.40 -14.84
C ILE A 81 10.10 13.95 -13.72
N ARG A 82 10.17 13.34 -12.53
CA ARG A 82 9.34 13.74 -11.40
C ARG A 82 9.54 15.20 -11.00
N ASN A 83 10.79 15.63 -10.92
CA ASN A 83 11.10 16.99 -10.51
C ASN A 83 10.60 18.03 -11.52
N ASN A 84 10.65 17.73 -12.83
CA ASN A 84 10.15 18.64 -13.88
C ASN A 84 8.62 18.74 -13.87
N VAL A 85 7.89 17.63 -13.75
CA VAL A 85 6.42 17.66 -13.68
C VAL A 85 5.96 18.42 -12.43
N ARG A 86 6.63 18.23 -11.30
CA ARG A 86 6.36 18.99 -10.07
C ARG A 86 6.73 20.47 -10.17
N ALA A 87 7.76 20.81 -10.95
CA ALA A 87 8.07 22.20 -11.29
C ALA A 87 6.95 22.79 -12.17
N ALA A 88 6.41 22.04 -13.12
CA ALA A 88 5.25 22.49 -13.89
C ALA A 88 4.04 22.73 -12.96
N ALA A 89 3.86 21.84 -11.97
CA ALA A 89 2.81 21.95 -10.97
C ALA A 89 2.91 23.20 -10.08
N SER A 90 4.10 23.77 -9.84
CA SER A 90 4.23 25.01 -9.04
C SER A 90 3.63 26.23 -9.74
N TYR A 91 3.46 26.19 -11.06
CA TYR A 91 2.81 27.24 -11.83
C TYR A 91 1.29 27.12 -11.89
N HIS A 92 0.68 26.16 -11.19
CA HIS A 92 -0.77 25.88 -11.31
C HIS A 92 -1.67 27.11 -11.18
N SER A 93 -1.34 28.05 -10.28
CA SER A 93 -2.14 29.26 -10.06
C SER A 93 -2.02 30.30 -11.18
N THR A 94 -0.95 30.29 -11.96
CA THR A 94 -0.65 31.29 -13.00
C THR A 94 -0.77 30.74 -14.41
N HIS A 95 -0.41 29.47 -14.60
CA HIS A 95 -0.39 28.74 -15.87
C HIS A 95 -1.03 27.36 -15.64
N PRO A 96 -2.36 27.30 -15.46
CA PRO A 96 -3.04 26.06 -15.10
C PRO A 96 -2.99 25.05 -16.25
N LEU A 97 -2.46 23.86 -15.96
CA LEU A 97 -2.45 22.74 -16.89
C LEU A 97 -3.76 21.93 -16.85
N ASN A 98 -4.16 21.39 -18.01
CA ASN A 98 -5.24 20.40 -18.06
C ASN A 98 -4.69 19.01 -17.73
N TRP A 99 -4.52 18.75 -16.43
CA TRP A 99 -3.99 17.48 -15.92
C TRP A 99 -4.71 16.25 -16.47
N SER A 100 -6.03 16.31 -16.61
CA SER A 100 -6.82 15.19 -17.14
C SER A 100 -6.44 14.84 -18.58
N ASN A 101 -6.16 15.86 -19.41
CA ASN A 101 -5.75 15.66 -20.79
C ASN A 101 -4.32 15.14 -20.89
N LEU A 102 -3.39 15.71 -20.10
CA LEU A 102 -2.00 15.24 -20.05
C LEU A 102 -1.91 13.75 -19.70
N ILE A 103 -2.57 13.33 -18.62
CA ILE A 103 -2.59 11.92 -18.19
C ILE A 103 -3.17 11.02 -19.30
N GLN A 104 -4.20 11.50 -20.01
CA GLN A 104 -4.84 10.75 -21.07
C GLN A 104 -3.94 10.55 -22.29
N GLU A 105 -3.15 11.57 -22.65
CA GLU A 105 -2.16 11.52 -23.73
C GLU A 105 -0.98 10.62 -23.36
N ASP A 106 -0.41 10.83 -22.17
CA ASP A 106 0.87 10.24 -21.79
C ASP A 106 0.76 8.82 -21.20
N LYS A 107 -0.40 8.37 -20.71
CA LYS A 107 -0.51 7.05 -20.04
C LYS A 107 -0.12 5.85 -20.90
N LYS A 108 -0.20 5.93 -22.23
CA LYS A 108 0.19 4.81 -23.10
C LYS A 108 1.69 4.85 -23.40
N GLU A 109 2.16 6.02 -23.83
CA GLU A 109 3.52 6.19 -24.34
C GLU A 109 4.53 6.47 -23.22
N HIS A 110 4.09 7.04 -22.10
CA HIS A 110 4.91 7.40 -20.94
C HIS A 110 4.17 7.17 -19.60
N PRO A 111 3.74 5.93 -19.25
CA PRO A 111 3.14 5.59 -17.95
C PRO A 111 3.85 6.18 -16.71
N GLU A 112 5.17 6.22 -16.69
CA GLU A 112 5.95 6.83 -15.61
C GLU A 112 5.66 8.33 -15.42
N LEU A 113 5.43 9.04 -16.52
CA LEU A 113 5.07 10.45 -16.55
C LEU A 113 3.62 10.63 -16.13
N ALA A 114 2.70 9.85 -16.70
CA ALA A 114 1.28 9.91 -16.40
C ALA A 114 0.96 9.64 -14.91
N VAL A 115 1.74 8.78 -14.25
CA VAL A 115 1.64 8.58 -12.80
C VAL A 115 1.98 9.86 -12.04
N GLU A 116 3.06 10.54 -12.41
CA GLU A 116 3.46 11.77 -11.72
C GLU A 116 2.52 12.94 -12.01
N GLU A 117 2.02 13.05 -13.24
CA GLU A 117 0.97 14.01 -13.61
C GLU A 117 -0.29 13.79 -12.77
N PHE A 118 -0.69 12.53 -12.58
CA PHE A 118 -1.80 12.19 -11.68
C PHE A 118 -1.51 12.61 -10.23
N LEU A 119 -0.31 12.38 -9.72
CA LEU A 119 0.05 12.79 -8.36
C LEU A 119 0.08 14.32 -8.20
N CYS A 120 0.50 15.06 -9.23
CA CYS A 120 0.42 16.52 -9.24
C CYS A 120 -1.03 16.99 -9.28
N ALA A 121 -1.89 16.34 -10.08
CA ALA A 121 -3.32 16.60 -10.09
C ALA A 121 -3.96 16.34 -8.71
N ASP A 122 -3.61 15.23 -8.05
CA ASP A 122 -4.09 14.90 -6.70
C ASP A 122 -3.64 15.92 -5.65
N HIS A 123 -2.45 16.49 -5.81
CA HIS A 123 -1.93 17.50 -4.90
C HIS A 123 -2.63 18.87 -5.07
N LEU A 124 -3.02 19.21 -6.29
CA LEU A 124 -3.47 20.56 -6.65
C LEU A 124 -5.00 20.72 -6.74
N LEU A 125 -5.69 19.67 -7.20
CA LEU A 125 -7.12 19.76 -7.52
C LEU A 125 -8.00 19.44 -6.31
N ASP A 126 -9.22 19.95 -6.34
CA ASP A 126 -10.24 19.58 -5.35
C ASP A 126 -10.71 18.13 -5.51
N GLU A 127 -11.43 17.66 -4.49
CA GLU A 127 -11.91 16.28 -4.41
C GLU A 127 -12.83 15.89 -5.59
N ALA A 128 -13.66 16.82 -6.08
CA ALA A 128 -14.60 16.54 -7.16
C ALA A 128 -13.87 16.38 -8.51
N ALA A 129 -12.89 17.25 -8.77
CA ALA A 129 -12.05 17.19 -9.95
C ALA A 129 -11.18 15.92 -9.96
N ILE A 130 -10.53 15.59 -8.83
CA ILE A 130 -9.69 14.38 -8.78
C ILE A 130 -10.52 13.09 -8.88
N LYS A 131 -11.73 13.03 -8.29
CA LYS A 131 -12.65 11.88 -8.47
C LYS A 131 -13.03 11.69 -9.94
N THR A 132 -13.20 12.78 -10.69
CA THR A 132 -13.49 12.73 -12.12
C THR A 132 -12.31 12.13 -12.89
N ILE A 133 -11.08 12.55 -12.59
CA ILE A 133 -9.86 11.97 -13.19
C ILE A 133 -9.74 10.48 -12.82
N ILE A 134 -9.92 10.11 -11.55
CA ILE A 134 -9.87 8.71 -11.09
C ILE A 134 -10.85 7.85 -11.88
N ARG A 135 -12.09 8.31 -12.11
CA ARG A 135 -13.10 7.58 -12.89
C ARG A 135 -12.67 7.32 -14.34
N GLN A 136 -11.91 8.24 -14.94
CA GLN A 136 -11.40 8.09 -16.30
C GLN A 136 -10.12 7.24 -16.39
N GLN A 137 -9.33 7.22 -15.31
CA GLN A 137 -8.00 6.61 -15.31
C GLN A 137 -7.93 5.24 -14.61
N ASP A 138 -8.85 4.90 -13.71
CA ASP A 138 -9.03 3.54 -13.18
C ASP A 138 -9.81 2.66 -14.17
N LEU A 139 -9.19 2.43 -15.32
CA LEU A 139 -9.68 1.52 -16.34
C LEU A 139 -8.71 0.35 -16.45
N ARG A 140 -9.27 -0.85 -16.65
CA ARG A 140 -8.48 -2.07 -16.84
C ARG A 140 -7.39 -1.94 -17.88
N THR A 141 -7.62 -1.18 -18.96
CA THR A 141 -6.69 -0.98 -20.07
C THR A 141 -5.52 -0.06 -19.76
N ASN A 142 -5.59 0.75 -18.70
CA ASN A 142 -4.55 1.68 -18.33
C ASN A 142 -3.41 1.00 -17.55
N PRO A 143 -2.23 1.63 -17.46
CA PRO A 143 -1.08 1.09 -16.73
C PRO A 143 -1.37 0.83 -15.26
N ILE A 144 -0.85 -0.28 -14.75
CA ILE A 144 -1.02 -0.69 -13.34
C ILE A 144 -0.56 0.39 -12.35
N PRO A 145 0.63 1.00 -12.49
CA PRO A 145 1.07 2.02 -11.54
C PRO A 145 0.11 3.22 -11.46
N LEU A 146 -0.50 3.61 -12.58
CA LEU A 146 -1.48 4.71 -12.61
C LEU A 146 -2.77 4.32 -11.89
N ARG A 147 -3.25 3.08 -12.09
CA ARG A 147 -4.42 2.56 -11.37
C ARG A 147 -4.16 2.45 -9.87
N ILE A 148 -2.97 2.01 -9.46
CA ILE A 148 -2.57 1.96 -8.05
C ILE A 148 -2.54 3.37 -7.46
N ALA A 149 -2.00 4.36 -8.17
CA ALA A 149 -2.03 5.75 -7.73
C ALA A 149 -3.47 6.27 -7.56
N CYS A 150 -4.36 6.00 -8.52
CA CYS A 150 -5.79 6.33 -8.44
C CYS A 150 -6.44 5.73 -7.19
N HIS A 151 -6.21 4.44 -6.90
CA HIS A 151 -6.77 3.78 -5.73
C HIS A 151 -6.17 4.32 -4.43
N ARG A 152 -4.87 4.63 -4.38
CA ARG A 152 -4.24 5.23 -3.20
C ARG A 152 -4.92 6.55 -2.83
N THR A 153 -5.14 7.42 -3.82
CA THR A 153 -5.88 8.66 -3.62
C THR A 153 -7.30 8.39 -3.17
N LEU A 154 -7.99 7.44 -3.81
CA LEU A 154 -9.37 7.12 -3.48
C LEU A 154 -9.55 6.62 -2.04
N TRP A 155 -8.64 5.76 -1.55
CA TRP A 155 -8.64 5.33 -0.15
C TRP A 155 -8.51 6.49 0.85
N ARG A 156 -7.88 7.60 0.45
CA ARG A 156 -7.75 8.81 1.28
C ARG A 156 -8.99 9.71 1.26
N ILE A 157 -9.69 9.79 0.13
CA ILE A 157 -10.79 10.77 -0.07
C ILE A 157 -12.20 10.15 -0.08
N ASP A 158 -12.33 8.86 -0.38
CA ASP A 158 -13.59 8.14 -0.48
C ASP A 158 -13.38 6.63 -0.27
N GLU A 159 -13.27 6.26 1.00
CA GLU A 159 -12.97 4.89 1.42
C GLU A 159 -14.01 3.87 0.92
N GLN A 160 -15.29 4.27 0.83
CA GLN A 160 -16.37 3.41 0.39
C GLN A 160 -16.27 3.12 -1.11
N GLU A 161 -16.04 4.14 -1.95
CA GLU A 161 -15.81 3.94 -3.39
C GLU A 161 -14.51 3.15 -3.62
N ALA A 162 -13.46 3.41 -2.83
CA ALA A 162 -12.19 2.68 -2.87
C ALA A 162 -12.39 1.19 -2.59
N TYR A 163 -13.08 0.85 -1.50
CA TYR A 163 -13.39 -0.53 -1.13
C TYR A 163 -14.17 -1.26 -2.21
N ALA A 164 -15.24 -0.64 -2.74
CA ALA A 164 -16.06 -1.24 -3.79
C ALA A 164 -15.23 -1.54 -5.06
N ARG A 165 -14.36 -0.62 -5.47
CA ARG A 165 -13.48 -0.81 -6.63
C ARG A 165 -12.38 -1.83 -6.37
N ALA A 166 -11.77 -1.79 -5.18
CA ALA A 166 -10.74 -2.75 -4.78
C ALA A 166 -11.30 -4.17 -4.77
N ARG A 167 -12.52 -4.40 -4.25
CA ARG A 167 -13.21 -5.69 -4.36
C ARG A 167 -13.40 -6.15 -5.81
N ASN A 168 -13.82 -5.24 -6.69
CA ASN A 168 -13.98 -5.58 -8.11
C ASN A 168 -12.63 -5.98 -8.74
N LEU A 169 -11.55 -5.24 -8.45
CA LEU A 169 -10.20 -5.54 -8.91
C LEU A 169 -9.70 -6.90 -8.41
N MET A 170 -9.91 -7.19 -7.11
CA MET A 170 -9.42 -8.40 -6.48
C MET A 170 -10.20 -9.65 -6.93
N PHE A 171 -11.52 -9.58 -7.01
CA PHE A 171 -12.34 -10.80 -7.15
C PHE A 171 -13.04 -10.94 -8.51
N ARG A 172 -13.23 -9.85 -9.26
CA ARG A 172 -13.99 -9.88 -10.53
C ARG A 172 -13.13 -9.66 -11.75
N GLU A 173 -12.08 -8.86 -11.63
CA GLU A 173 -11.17 -8.61 -12.74
C GLU A 173 -10.35 -9.87 -13.04
N LYS A 174 -10.43 -10.35 -14.28
CA LYS A 174 -9.62 -11.49 -14.73
C LYS A 174 -8.14 -11.11 -14.76
N PRO A 175 -7.24 -11.92 -14.17
CA PRO A 175 -5.80 -11.71 -14.31
C PRO A 175 -5.39 -11.67 -15.78
N ARG A 176 -4.39 -10.84 -16.10
CA ARG A 176 -3.75 -10.84 -17.43
C ARG A 176 -2.58 -11.82 -17.40
N ALA A 177 -2.25 -12.40 -18.54
CA ALA A 177 -1.10 -13.29 -18.63
C ALA A 177 0.19 -12.56 -18.21
N GLY A 178 0.90 -13.12 -17.23
CA GLY A 178 2.15 -12.57 -16.69
C GLY A 178 1.98 -11.33 -15.79
N ASP A 179 0.76 -10.97 -15.43
CA ASP A 179 0.49 -9.78 -14.61
C ASP A 179 0.36 -10.15 -13.12
N ALA A 180 1.15 -9.48 -12.28
CA ALA A 180 1.13 -9.60 -10.82
C ALA A 180 0.33 -8.47 -10.15
N LEU A 181 -0.70 -7.95 -10.83
CA LEU A 181 -1.51 -6.81 -10.37
C LEU A 181 -1.98 -6.94 -8.92
N ARG A 182 -2.58 -8.07 -8.52
CA ARG A 182 -3.16 -8.20 -7.17
C ARG A 182 -2.07 -8.18 -6.09
N PRO A 183 -1.01 -9.01 -6.14
CA PRO A 183 0.12 -8.87 -5.22
C PRO A 183 0.72 -7.48 -5.19
N ARG A 184 0.97 -6.86 -6.36
CA ARG A 184 1.54 -5.51 -6.46
C ARG A 184 0.63 -4.45 -5.85
N TYR A 185 -0.68 -4.56 -6.03
CA TYR A 185 -1.64 -3.64 -5.42
C TYR A 185 -1.57 -3.69 -3.89
N LEU A 186 -1.39 -4.90 -3.32
CA LEU A 186 -1.19 -5.04 -1.87
C LEU A 186 0.14 -4.40 -1.46
N GLU A 187 1.25 -4.82 -2.07
CA GLU A 187 2.61 -4.40 -1.70
C GLU A 187 2.85 -2.91 -1.89
N GLU A 188 2.34 -2.34 -2.98
CA GLU A 188 2.59 -0.93 -3.31
C GLU A 188 1.63 0.01 -2.58
N MET A 189 0.48 -0.45 -2.07
CA MET A 189 -0.54 0.46 -1.56
C MET A 189 -1.39 -0.09 -0.41
N LEU A 190 -2.13 -1.19 -0.63
CA LEU A 190 -3.21 -1.55 0.31
C LEU A 190 -2.67 -1.85 1.72
N LEU A 191 -1.48 -2.45 1.83
CA LEU A 191 -0.87 -2.77 3.13
C LEU A 191 -0.70 -1.53 4.03
N ASP A 192 -0.43 -0.36 3.44
CA ASP A 192 -0.25 0.90 4.15
C ASP A 192 -1.58 1.53 4.60
N VAL A 193 -2.73 1.05 4.10
CA VAL A 193 -4.05 1.59 4.43
C VAL A 193 -4.48 1.11 5.83
N GLN A 194 -4.71 2.07 6.73
CA GLN A 194 -5.19 1.83 8.09
C GLN A 194 -6.69 2.13 8.16
N SER A 195 -7.51 1.18 7.72
CA SER A 195 -8.97 1.32 7.72
C SER A 195 -9.67 -0.01 7.98
N GLU A 196 -10.88 0.05 8.54
CA GLU A 196 -11.70 -1.14 8.80
C GLU A 196 -12.13 -1.83 7.50
N LEU A 197 -12.44 -1.05 6.44
CA LEU A 197 -12.78 -1.62 5.13
C LEU A 197 -11.58 -2.28 4.44
N ALA A 198 -10.38 -1.71 4.57
CA ALA A 198 -9.16 -2.36 4.09
C ALA A 198 -8.93 -3.67 4.84
N THR A 199 -9.24 -3.67 6.14
CA THR A 199 -9.16 -4.84 7.01
C THR A 199 -10.14 -5.94 6.61
N GLU A 200 -11.40 -5.60 6.34
CA GLU A 200 -12.39 -6.52 5.77
C GLU A 200 -11.92 -7.09 4.42
N LEU A 201 -11.31 -6.24 3.58
CA LEU A 201 -10.77 -6.67 2.30
C LEU A 201 -9.63 -7.68 2.45
N PHE A 202 -8.70 -7.49 3.40
CA PHE A 202 -7.66 -8.47 3.67
C PHE A 202 -8.25 -9.82 4.09
N LEU A 203 -9.28 -9.83 4.94
CA LEU A 203 -9.93 -11.08 5.36
C LEU A 203 -10.51 -11.82 4.15
N ALA A 204 -11.22 -11.09 3.28
CA ALA A 204 -11.76 -11.65 2.05
C ALA A 204 -10.67 -12.20 1.12
N ILE A 205 -9.54 -11.48 0.96
CA ILE A 205 -8.42 -11.90 0.12
C ILE A 205 -7.76 -13.16 0.70
N ALA A 206 -7.51 -13.20 2.01
CA ALA A 206 -6.86 -14.34 2.66
C ALA A 206 -7.70 -15.63 2.57
N ALA A 207 -9.02 -15.50 2.69
CA ALA A 207 -9.96 -16.62 2.68
C ALA A 207 -10.26 -17.19 1.28
N ASP A 208 -10.02 -16.44 0.20
CA ASP A 208 -10.39 -16.87 -1.16
C ASP A 208 -9.34 -17.84 -1.75
N GLU A 209 -9.74 -19.10 -1.96
CA GLU A 209 -8.87 -20.17 -2.49
C GLU A 209 -8.43 -19.92 -3.95
N SER A 210 -9.19 -19.13 -4.72
CA SER A 210 -8.88 -18.78 -6.12
C SER A 210 -7.87 -17.63 -6.24
N MET A 211 -7.59 -16.93 -5.14
CA MET A 211 -6.68 -15.80 -5.08
C MET A 211 -5.22 -16.25 -5.21
N GLU A 212 -4.38 -15.46 -5.87
CA GLU A 212 -2.95 -15.77 -5.98
C GLU A 212 -2.32 -15.92 -4.60
N SER A 213 -1.50 -16.97 -4.42
CA SER A 213 -0.93 -17.32 -3.11
C SER A 213 -0.17 -16.15 -2.49
N ARG A 214 0.61 -15.41 -3.28
CA ARG A 214 1.32 -14.23 -2.79
C ARG A 214 0.39 -13.16 -2.22
N ALA A 215 -0.76 -12.91 -2.87
CA ALA A 215 -1.72 -11.93 -2.37
C ALA A 215 -2.38 -12.40 -1.07
N ARG A 216 -2.72 -13.70 -0.98
CA ARG A 216 -3.23 -14.31 0.25
C ARG A 216 -2.23 -14.21 1.40
N SER A 217 -0.96 -14.55 1.15
CA SER A 217 0.13 -14.45 2.14
C SER A 217 0.31 -13.05 2.70
N LEU A 218 0.30 -12.04 1.82
CA LEU A 218 0.39 -10.65 2.21
C LEU A 218 -0.82 -10.24 3.05
N ALA A 219 -2.03 -10.64 2.67
CA ALA A 219 -3.24 -10.36 3.42
C ALA A 219 -3.25 -11.01 4.81
N ILE A 220 -2.85 -12.29 4.92
CA ILE A 220 -2.70 -13.00 6.20
C ILE A 220 -1.73 -12.24 7.11
N SER A 221 -0.55 -11.88 6.58
CA SER A 221 0.47 -11.14 7.34
C SER A 221 -0.08 -9.80 7.84
N ALA A 222 -0.79 -9.08 6.98
CA ALA A 222 -1.37 -7.78 7.30
C ALA A 222 -2.46 -7.86 8.38
N ILE A 223 -3.20 -8.96 8.47
CA ILE A 223 -4.20 -9.22 9.50
C ILE A 223 -3.51 -9.52 10.85
N VAL A 224 -2.44 -10.31 10.83
CA VAL A 224 -1.63 -10.63 12.02
C VAL A 224 -0.97 -9.36 12.55
N GLU A 225 -0.38 -8.53 11.70
CA GLU A 225 0.22 -7.25 12.08
C GLU A 225 -0.79 -6.28 12.71
N ARG A 226 -2.06 -6.35 12.27
CA ARG A 226 -3.18 -5.58 12.86
C ARG A 226 -3.76 -6.21 14.12
N ASN A 227 -3.26 -7.37 14.55
CA ASN A 227 -3.69 -8.11 15.74
C ASN A 227 -5.21 -8.38 15.78
N MET A 228 -5.80 -8.80 14.66
CA MET A 228 -7.21 -9.15 14.59
C MET A 228 -7.48 -10.54 15.15
N VAL A 229 -7.72 -10.64 16.45
CA VAL A 229 -7.94 -11.92 17.13
C VAL A 229 -9.14 -12.68 16.54
N GLU A 230 -10.17 -11.96 16.09
CA GLU A 230 -11.39 -12.49 15.49
C GLU A 230 -11.14 -13.22 14.16
N ALA A 231 -9.97 -13.03 13.54
CA ALA A 231 -9.58 -13.74 12.31
C ALA A 231 -9.08 -15.16 12.56
N ALA A 232 -8.73 -15.53 13.80
CA ALA A 232 -8.17 -16.85 14.10
C ALA A 232 -9.07 -18.03 13.66
N PRO A 233 -10.41 -18.01 13.88
CA PRO A 233 -11.29 -19.07 13.37
C PRO A 233 -11.32 -19.15 11.84
N ILE A 234 -11.17 -18.02 11.14
CA ILE A 234 -11.12 -17.99 9.67
C ILE A 234 -9.83 -18.65 9.18
N PHE A 235 -8.69 -18.34 9.79
CA PHE A 235 -7.42 -18.97 9.43
C PHE A 235 -7.35 -20.45 9.80
N GLU A 236 -8.04 -20.88 10.86
CA GLU A 236 -8.23 -22.31 11.11
C GLU A 236 -9.00 -22.97 9.95
N SER A 237 -10.09 -22.34 9.48
CA SER A 237 -10.82 -22.84 8.31
C SER A 237 -9.94 -22.89 7.06
N VAL A 238 -9.13 -21.87 6.81
CA VAL A 238 -8.18 -21.86 5.67
C VAL A 238 -7.16 -22.99 5.79
N PHE A 239 -6.64 -23.25 6.99
CA PHE A 239 -5.74 -24.37 7.24
C PHE A 239 -6.39 -25.73 6.93
N ASP A 240 -7.66 -25.89 7.31
CA ASP A 240 -8.41 -27.13 7.13
C ASP A 240 -8.83 -27.39 5.67
N THR A 241 -9.20 -26.34 4.91
CA THR A 241 -9.74 -26.50 3.54
C THR A 241 -8.68 -26.45 2.46
N GLU A 242 -7.57 -25.74 2.69
CA GLU A 242 -6.52 -25.62 1.69
C GLU A 242 -5.85 -26.97 1.46
N ALA A 243 -6.09 -27.59 0.30
CA ALA A 243 -5.62 -28.95 0.04
C ALA A 243 -4.24 -28.99 -0.65
N THR A 244 -3.92 -27.98 -1.45
CA THR A 244 -2.79 -28.06 -2.40
C THR A 244 -1.69 -27.06 -2.10
N ASN A 245 -2.01 -25.95 -1.44
CA ASN A 245 -1.06 -24.90 -1.17
C ASN A 245 -0.44 -25.03 0.22
N PHE A 246 0.67 -25.77 0.29
CA PHE A 246 1.43 -25.92 1.52
C PHE A 246 1.82 -24.58 2.17
N LEU A 247 2.19 -23.57 1.37
CA LEU A 247 2.61 -22.26 1.89
C LEU A 247 1.46 -21.55 2.60
N ILE A 248 0.27 -21.55 2.00
CA ILE A 248 -0.91 -20.90 2.60
C ILE A 248 -1.34 -21.62 3.87
N ARG A 249 -1.37 -22.96 3.89
CA ARG A 249 -1.66 -23.69 5.14
C ARG A 249 -0.67 -23.37 6.25
N LYS A 250 0.62 -23.34 5.90
CA LYS A 250 1.68 -22.97 6.84
C LYS A 250 1.42 -21.58 7.43
N GLU A 251 1.15 -20.60 6.57
CA GLU A 251 0.91 -19.22 6.99
C GLU A 251 -0.38 -19.08 7.81
N ALA A 252 -1.45 -19.78 7.44
CA ALA A 252 -2.69 -19.82 8.18
C ALA A 252 -2.48 -20.36 9.60
N LEU A 253 -1.77 -21.49 9.77
CA LEU A 253 -1.48 -22.03 11.10
C LEU A 253 -0.61 -21.07 11.95
N LEU A 254 0.40 -20.46 11.35
CA LEU A 254 1.21 -19.44 12.05
C LEU A 254 0.37 -18.23 12.47
N ALA A 255 -0.56 -17.81 11.61
CA ALA A 255 -1.48 -16.71 11.92
C ALA A 255 -2.45 -17.08 13.06
N VAL A 256 -2.99 -18.31 13.08
CA VAL A 256 -3.79 -18.78 14.22
C VAL A 256 -2.96 -18.75 15.50
N LEU A 257 -1.75 -19.31 15.50
CA LEU A 257 -0.87 -19.31 16.68
C LEU A 257 -0.53 -17.91 17.18
N ALA A 258 -0.36 -16.94 16.26
CA ALA A 258 -0.06 -15.56 16.60
C ALA A 258 -1.26 -14.80 17.19
N LEU A 259 -2.47 -15.08 16.70
CA LEU A 259 -3.71 -14.38 17.08
C LEU A 259 -4.44 -15.04 18.25
N ASP A 260 -4.44 -16.36 18.31
CA ASP A 260 -5.07 -17.20 19.33
C ASP A 260 -4.21 -18.47 19.54
N GLU A 261 -3.20 -18.35 20.41
CA GLU A 261 -2.24 -19.42 20.69
C GLU A 261 -2.94 -20.71 21.14
N GLN A 262 -4.01 -20.61 21.94
CA GLN A 262 -4.73 -21.79 22.45
C GLN A 262 -5.39 -22.56 21.31
N ARG A 263 -6.08 -21.86 20.40
CA ARG A 263 -6.65 -22.48 19.20
C ARG A 263 -5.57 -23.12 18.33
N GLY A 264 -4.44 -22.45 18.14
CA GLY A 264 -3.31 -22.98 17.39
C GLY A 264 -2.74 -24.26 18.01
N LYS A 265 -2.61 -24.32 19.34
CA LYS A 265 -2.19 -25.53 20.06
C LYS A 265 -3.17 -26.69 19.88
N VAL A 266 -4.48 -26.42 19.87
CA VAL A 266 -5.51 -27.43 19.60
C VAL A 266 -5.34 -28.04 18.22
N ILE A 267 -5.02 -27.23 17.19
CA ILE A 267 -4.72 -27.72 15.84
C ILE A 267 -3.47 -28.62 15.86
N LEU A 268 -2.39 -28.17 16.51
CA LEU A 268 -1.15 -28.93 16.61
C LEU A 268 -1.31 -30.28 17.32
N MET A 269 -2.21 -30.40 18.30
CA MET A 269 -2.49 -31.66 19.01
C MET A 269 -3.37 -32.60 18.18
N ASN A 270 -4.41 -32.07 17.55
CA ASN A 270 -5.51 -32.90 17.04
C ASN A 270 -5.50 -33.09 15.51
N LYS A 271 -4.78 -32.26 14.77
CA LYS A 271 -4.83 -32.23 13.29
C LYS A 271 -3.46 -32.51 12.63
N MET A 272 -2.60 -33.28 13.30
CA MET A 272 -1.33 -33.70 12.70
C MET A 272 -1.57 -34.54 11.44
N PRO A 273 -0.95 -34.20 10.30
CA PRO A 273 -1.05 -35.02 9.10
C PRO A 273 -0.28 -36.33 9.28
N GLN A 274 -0.59 -37.36 8.50
CA GLN A 274 0.25 -38.55 8.47
C GLN A 274 1.56 -38.23 7.74
N ARG A 275 2.69 -38.66 8.32
CA ARG A 275 4.03 -38.45 7.74
C ARG A 275 4.14 -38.98 6.29
N THR A 276 3.40 -40.02 5.97
CA THR A 276 3.38 -40.68 4.66
C THR A 276 2.54 -39.95 3.62
N THR A 277 1.54 -39.15 4.03
CA THR A 277 0.64 -38.44 3.11
C THR A 277 1.10 -37.02 2.84
N ASP A 278 1.64 -36.33 3.86
CA ASP A 278 2.09 -34.93 3.74
C ASP A 278 3.31 -34.68 4.62
N ILE A 279 4.47 -35.13 4.15
CA ILE A 279 5.74 -35.05 4.89
C ILE A 279 6.15 -33.60 5.19
N GLY A 280 5.82 -32.67 4.29
CA GLY A 280 6.15 -31.26 4.42
C GLY A 280 5.42 -30.63 5.60
N LEU A 281 4.10 -30.83 5.67
CA LEU A 281 3.29 -30.35 6.78
C LEU A 281 3.58 -31.07 8.08
N PHE A 282 3.77 -32.39 8.03
CA PHE A 282 4.16 -33.16 9.22
C PHE A 282 5.43 -32.58 9.85
N THR A 283 6.48 -32.41 9.05
CA THR A 283 7.78 -31.91 9.52
C THR A 283 7.66 -30.48 10.06
N PHE A 284 6.84 -29.65 9.43
CA PHE A 284 6.60 -28.27 9.89
C PHE A 284 5.85 -28.24 11.23
N MET A 285 4.74 -28.97 11.35
CA MET A 285 3.94 -29.00 12.58
C MET A 285 4.66 -29.69 13.73
N ASP A 286 5.45 -30.73 13.47
CA ASP A 286 6.28 -31.39 14.49
C ASP A 286 7.29 -30.42 15.12
N ARG A 287 7.94 -29.58 14.30
CA ARG A 287 8.82 -28.51 14.81
C ARG A 287 8.06 -27.48 15.64
N LEU A 288 6.84 -27.12 15.23
CA LEU A 288 6.00 -26.21 16.03
C LEU A 288 5.61 -26.86 17.37
N ARG A 289 5.23 -28.14 17.40
CA ARG A 289 4.95 -28.85 18.66
C ARG A 289 6.14 -28.80 19.61
N GLN A 290 7.35 -29.03 19.11
CA GLN A 290 8.58 -28.88 19.90
C GLN A 290 8.76 -27.45 20.43
N GLN A 291 8.55 -26.44 19.60
CA GLN A 291 8.65 -25.03 19.99
C GLN A 291 7.63 -24.63 21.08
N TYR A 292 6.41 -25.18 21.01
CA TYR A 292 5.32 -24.90 21.94
C TYR A 292 5.21 -25.91 23.11
N ASN A 293 6.19 -26.82 23.27
CA ASN A 293 6.22 -27.87 24.28
C ASN A 293 4.95 -28.74 24.32
N ILE A 294 4.50 -29.19 23.14
CA ILE A 294 3.34 -30.06 22.97
C ILE A 294 3.83 -31.49 22.71
N GLU A 295 3.66 -32.38 23.69
CA GLU A 295 3.96 -33.82 23.59
C GLU A 295 3.00 -34.53 22.64
#